data_AF-A0A8W8HLT6-F1
#
_entry.id   AF-A0A8W8HLT6-F1
#
_cell.length_a   1.000
_cell.length_b   1.000
_cell.length_c   1.000
_cell.angle_alpha   90.00
_cell.angle_beta   90.00
_cell.angle_gamma   90.00
#
_symmetry.space_group_name_H-M   'P 1'
#
loop_
_entity.id
_entity.type
_entity.pdbx_description
1 polymer ?
#
loop_
_entity_poly.entity_id
_entity_poly.type
_entity_poly.pdbx_seq_one_letter_code
_entity_poly.pdbx_strand_id
1 'polypeptide(L)'
;MNLRKTKLFKTINTGNPKQVMGALWEYLKTGKDVNLRDEETGGNLLHLLVDHGENFADPETVQAIYMLVCKDIEIDAQDKDGETGLHKVMRKPGTYRIMMALIR
;
A
#
# COMPACT_ATOMS: atom_id res chain seq x y z
N MET A 1 10.10 -12.14 6.14
CA MET A 1 9.46 -12.61 4.88
C MET A 1 9.57 -11.48 3.87
N ASN A 2 9.72 -11.73 2.57
CA ASN A 2 9.80 -10.64 1.57
C ASN A 2 8.39 -10.27 1.08
N LEU A 3 8.12 -8.98 0.85
CA LEU A 3 6.83 -8.49 0.36
C LEU A 3 6.39 -9.18 -0.94
N ARG A 4 7.30 -9.38 -1.90
CA ARG A 4 7.05 -10.06 -3.20
C ARG A 4 6.56 -11.49 -3.09
N LYS A 5 6.92 -12.17 -1.99
CA LYS A 5 6.50 -13.55 -1.74
C LYS A 5 5.07 -13.64 -1.20
N THR A 6 4.45 -12.50 -0.87
CA THR A 6 3.09 -12.48 -0.35
C THR A 6 2.06 -12.65 -1.47
N LYS A 7 0.97 -13.36 -1.15
CA LYS A 7 -0.23 -13.39 -2.00
C LYS A 7 -0.74 -11.96 -2.28
N LEU A 8 -0.67 -11.06 -1.30
CA LEU A 8 -1.09 -9.67 -1.41
C LEU A 8 -0.33 -8.94 -2.52
N PHE A 9 1.01 -9.05 -2.56
CA PHE A 9 1.82 -8.41 -3.60
C PHE A 9 1.40 -8.85 -5.00
N LYS A 10 1.22 -10.16 -5.20
CA LYS A 10 0.76 -10.68 -6.50
C LYS A 10 -0.63 -10.13 -6.86
N THR A 11 -1.57 -10.13 -5.90
CA THR A 11 -2.92 -9.62 -6.14
C THR A 11 -2.95 -8.13 -6.47
N ILE A 12 -2.11 -7.30 -5.82
CA ILE A 12 -2.04 -5.86 -6.14
C ILE A 12 -1.58 -5.64 -7.59
N ASN A 13 -0.60 -6.42 -8.05
CA ASN A 13 -0.05 -6.28 -9.40
C ASN A 13 -0.96 -6.79 -10.53
N THR A 14 -1.82 -7.79 -10.27
CA THR A 14 -2.57 -8.48 -11.33
C THR A 14 -4.09 -8.47 -11.15
N GLY A 15 -4.57 -8.08 -9.98
CA GLY A 15 -5.99 -8.15 -9.60
C GLY A 15 -6.75 -6.87 -9.94
N ASN A 16 -8.07 -7.00 -10.04
CA ASN A 16 -8.97 -5.83 -10.10
C ASN A 16 -9.20 -5.22 -8.70
N PRO A 17 -9.75 -3.99 -8.59
CA PRO A 17 -9.92 -3.31 -7.30
C PRO A 17 -10.62 -4.16 -6.23
N LYS A 18 -11.67 -4.93 -6.60
CA LYS A 18 -12.39 -5.80 -5.66
C LYS A 18 -11.50 -6.92 -5.11
N GLN A 19 -10.68 -7.53 -5.96
CA GLN A 19 -9.71 -8.57 -5.55
C GLN A 19 -8.61 -7.99 -4.66
N VAL A 20 -8.09 -6.81 -5.01
CA VAL A 20 -7.08 -6.09 -4.23
C VAL A 20 -7.61 -5.77 -2.83
N MET A 21 -8.81 -5.20 -2.74
CA MET A 21 -9.45 -4.90 -1.46
C MET A 21 -9.67 -6.16 -0.62
N GLY A 22 -10.18 -7.24 -1.22
CA GLY A 22 -10.38 -8.51 -0.52
C GLY A 22 -9.07 -9.07 0.05
N ALA A 23 -8.00 -9.06 -0.73
CA ALA A 23 -6.68 -9.53 -0.30
C ALA A 23 -6.06 -8.62 0.77
N LEU A 24 -6.23 -7.31 0.66
CA LEU A 24 -5.73 -6.35 1.64
C LEU A 24 -6.44 -6.52 3.00
N TRP A 25 -7.76 -6.67 2.99
CA TRP A 25 -8.55 -6.97 4.19
C TRP A 25 -8.17 -8.31 4.83
N GLU A 26 -7.97 -9.35 4.02
CA GLU A 26 -7.47 -10.65 4.49
C GLU A 26 -6.09 -10.49 5.17
N TYR A 27 -5.17 -9.76 4.53
CA TYR A 27 -3.83 -9.52 5.06
C TYR A 27 -3.88 -8.82 6.42
N LEU A 28 -4.64 -7.73 6.52
CA LEU A 28 -4.82 -6.94 7.75
C LEU A 28 -5.42 -7.75 8.91
N LYS A 29 -6.32 -8.69 8.62
CA LYS A 29 -6.93 -9.57 9.63
C LYS A 29 -5.98 -10.65 10.14
N THR A 30 -5.02 -11.07 9.33
CA THR A 30 -4.11 -12.17 9.68
C THR A 30 -2.97 -11.79 10.64
N GLY A 31 -2.88 -10.51 11.07
CA GLY A 31 -1.83 -10.05 11.96
C GLY A 31 -0.42 -10.14 11.36
N LYS A 32 -0.32 -10.30 10.04
CA LYS A 32 0.95 -10.30 9.32
C LYS A 32 1.61 -8.94 9.42
N ASP A 33 2.93 -8.94 9.43
CA ASP A 33 3.76 -7.75 9.39
C ASP A 33 3.41 -6.89 8.15
N VAL A 34 3.04 -5.63 8.35
CA VAL A 34 2.69 -4.68 7.28
C VAL A 34 3.92 -3.95 6.72
N ASN A 35 5.07 -4.07 7.40
CA ASN A 35 6.32 -3.37 7.08
C ASN A 35 7.29 -4.21 6.25
N LEU A 36 6.82 -5.30 5.64
CA LEU A 36 7.62 -6.05 4.69
C LEU A 36 8.10 -5.14 3.55
N ARG A 37 9.38 -5.29 3.22
CA ARG A 37 10.05 -4.55 2.15
C ARG A 37 10.13 -5.39 0.88
N ASP A 38 10.01 -4.72 -0.26
CA ASP A 38 10.38 -5.24 -1.57
C ASP A 38 11.91 -5.18 -1.69
N GLU A 39 12.57 -6.33 -1.86
CA GLU A 39 14.03 -6.40 -1.99
C GLU A 39 14.56 -5.75 -3.28
N GLU A 40 13.77 -5.64 -4.34
CA GLU A 40 14.18 -5.01 -5.60
C GLU A 40 14.12 -3.49 -5.51
N THR A 41 13.01 -2.93 -5.04
CA THR A 41 12.80 -1.47 -5.00
C THR A 41 13.19 -0.85 -3.67
N GLY A 42 13.24 -1.64 -2.59
CA GLY A 42 13.37 -1.16 -1.21
C GLY A 42 12.06 -0.62 -0.64
N GLY A 43 10.99 -0.47 -1.43
CA GLY A 43 9.71 0.07 -0.97
C GLY A 43 8.96 -0.88 -0.04
N ASN A 44 8.12 -0.34 0.84
CA ASN A 44 7.17 -1.11 1.64
C ASN A 44 5.81 -1.25 0.92
N LEU A 45 4.81 -1.80 1.63
CA LEU A 45 3.46 -1.95 1.09
C LEU A 45 2.82 -0.62 0.65
N LEU A 46 3.13 0.51 1.30
CA LEU A 46 2.59 1.81 0.90
C LEU A 46 3.09 2.25 -0.48
N HIS A 47 4.37 2.02 -0.80
CA HIS A 47 4.91 2.31 -2.14
C HIS A 47 4.15 1.55 -3.21
N LEU A 48 3.93 0.26 -2.97
CA LEU A 48 3.21 -0.61 -3.90
C LEU A 48 1.76 -0.14 -4.10
N LEU A 49 1.04 0.22 -3.04
CA LEU A 49 -0.35 0.70 -3.15
C LEU A 49 -0.44 2.02 -3.92
N VAL A 50 0.54 2.90 -3.75
CA VAL A 50 0.63 4.18 -4.48
C VAL A 50 0.95 3.96 -5.95
N ASP A 51 1.84 3.02 -6.27
CA ASP A 51 2.18 2.68 -7.66
C ASP A 51 0.95 2.17 -8.44
N HIS A 52 -0.01 1.59 -7.72
CA HIS A 52 -1.32 1.09 -8.17
C HIS A 52 -2.50 1.95 -7.68
N GLY A 53 -2.29 3.26 -7.56
CA GLY A 53 -3.24 4.22 -7.00
C GLY A 53 -4.63 4.25 -7.64
N GLU A 54 -4.74 3.83 -8.90
CA GLU A 54 -6.01 3.70 -9.63
C GLU A 54 -6.99 2.72 -8.96
N ASN A 55 -6.47 1.73 -8.21
CA ASN A 55 -7.30 0.82 -7.42
C ASN A 55 -7.91 1.49 -6.18
N PHE A 56 -7.42 2.68 -5.82
CA PHE A 56 -7.80 3.41 -4.60
C PHE A 56 -8.54 4.72 -4.88
N ALA A 57 -9.13 4.82 -6.07
CA ALA A 57 -9.84 6.00 -6.51
C ALA A 57 -11.20 6.18 -5.83
N ASP A 58 -11.75 5.20 -5.11
CA ASP A 58 -13.07 5.21 -4.46
C ASP A 58 -12.99 5.39 -2.93
N PRO A 59 -13.96 6.05 -2.27
CA PRO A 59 -13.85 6.34 -0.83
C PRO A 59 -13.78 5.07 0.03
N GLU A 60 -14.46 4.00 -0.41
CA GLU A 60 -14.45 2.70 0.27
C GLU A 60 -13.06 2.05 0.29
N THR A 61 -12.25 2.32 -0.74
CA THR A 61 -10.90 1.75 -0.88
C THR A 61 -9.87 2.41 0.04
N VAL A 62 -10.17 3.63 0.49
CA VAL A 62 -9.35 4.41 1.44
C VAL A 62 -9.36 3.79 2.84
N GLN A 63 -10.44 3.11 3.22
CA GLN A 63 -10.57 2.54 4.57
C GLN A 63 -9.49 1.50 4.87
N ALA A 64 -9.09 0.70 3.89
CA ALA A 64 -8.03 -0.29 4.09
C ALA A 64 -6.64 0.37 4.26
N ILE A 65 -6.43 1.55 3.67
CA ILE A 65 -5.19 2.33 3.84
C ILE A 65 -5.14 2.91 5.25
N TYR A 66 -6.24 3.47 5.73
CA TYR A 66 -6.35 3.91 7.13
C TYR A 66 -6.05 2.77 8.11
N MET A 67 -6.53 1.55 7.82
CA MET A 67 -6.21 0.39 8.65
C MET A 67 -4.73 -0.01 8.64
N LEU A 68 -3.97 0.31 7.59
CA LEU A 68 -2.51 0.14 7.60
C LEU A 68 -1.84 1.09 8.59
N VAL A 69 -2.34 2.33 8.69
CA VAL A 69 -1.89 3.29 9.70
C VAL A 69 -2.18 2.76 11.10
N CYS A 70 -3.38 2.23 11.34
CA CYS A 70 -3.71 1.58 12.62
C CYS A 70 -2.91 0.29 12.91
N LYS A 71 -2.17 -0.23 11.92
CA LYS A 71 -1.26 -1.38 12.05
C LYS A 71 0.21 -0.96 12.08
N ASP A 72 0.49 0.32 12.33
CA ASP A 72 1.83 0.88 12.45
C ASP A 72 2.68 0.65 11.20
N ILE A 73 2.10 0.87 10.02
CA ILE A 73 2.89 0.92 8.80
C ILE A 73 3.90 2.06 8.87
N GLU A 74 5.15 1.80 8.50
CA GLU A 74 6.23 2.78 8.42
C GLU A 74 5.97 3.73 7.23
N ILE A 75 5.20 4.79 7.46
CA ILE A 75 4.83 5.78 6.43
C ILE A 75 6.07 6.47 5.86
N ASP A 76 7.07 6.69 6.70
CA ASP A 76 8.34 7.36 6.36
C ASP A 76 9.43 6.39 5.88
N ALA A 77 9.12 5.11 5.67
CA ALA A 77 10.05 4.19 5.05
C ALA A 77 10.49 4.75 3.69
N GLN A 78 11.80 4.82 3.45
CA GLN A 78 12.36 5.23 2.16
C GLN A 78 12.66 4.01 1.31
N ASP A 79 12.29 4.05 0.03
CA ASP A 79 12.77 3.09 -0.97
C ASP A 79 14.26 3.33 -1.33
N LYS A 80 14.79 2.59 -2.30
CA LYS A 80 16.21 2.70 -2.71
C LYS A 80 16.57 4.04 -3.34
N ASP A 81 15.58 4.80 -3.82
CA ASP A 81 15.77 6.14 -4.37
C ASP A 81 15.66 7.22 -3.27
N GLY A 82 15.47 6.82 -2.00
CA GLY A 82 15.30 7.72 -0.87
C GLY A 82 13.88 8.29 -0.76
N GLU A 83 12.95 7.78 -1.58
CA GLU A 83 11.58 8.30 -1.65
C GLU A 83 10.69 7.57 -0.65
N THR A 84 9.83 8.30 0.06
CA THR A 84 8.76 7.70 0.87
C THR A 84 7.52 7.43 0.02
N GLY A 85 6.56 6.68 0.56
CA GLY A 85 5.26 6.50 -0.10
C GLY A 85 4.58 7.83 -0.45
N LEU A 86 4.70 8.84 0.42
CA LEU A 86 4.16 10.18 0.18
C LEU A 86 4.86 10.93 -0.95
N HIS A 87 6.18 10.76 -1.14
CA HIS A 87 6.89 11.32 -2.30
C HIS A 87 6.32 10.75 -3.62
N LYS A 88 5.91 9.48 -3.64
CA LYS A 88 5.28 8.85 -4.81
C LYS A 88 3.85 9.32 -5.05
N VAL A 89 3.07 9.60 -4.00
CA VAL A 89 1.68 10.06 -4.14
C VAL A 89 1.59 11.31 -5.02
N MET A 90 2.51 12.26 -4.86
CA MET A 90 2.51 13.52 -5.60
C MET A 90 2.71 13.38 -7.12
N ARG A 91 3.19 12.23 -7.60
CA ARG A 91 3.49 11.98 -9.02
C ARG A 91 2.39 11.20 -9.76
N LYS A 92 1.34 10.78 -9.06
CA LYS A 92 0.31 9.87 -9.59
C LYS A 92 -1.07 10.53 -9.59
N PRO A 93 -1.84 10.47 -10.68
CA PRO A 93 -3.24 10.90 -10.66
C PRO A 93 -4.07 10.02 -9.73
N GLY A 94 -5.09 10.59 -9.07
CA GLY A 94 -6.07 9.84 -8.29
C GLY A 94 -5.60 9.32 -6.92
N THR A 95 -4.32 9.47 -6.57
CA THR A 95 -3.73 9.03 -5.29
C THR A 95 -3.94 10.00 -4.13
N TYR A 96 -4.51 11.19 -4.35
CA TYR A 96 -4.75 12.17 -3.27
C TYR A 96 -5.60 11.59 -2.13
N ARG A 97 -6.45 10.59 -2.42
CA ARG A 97 -7.24 9.88 -1.41
C ARG A 97 -6.39 9.02 -0.48
N ILE A 98 -5.28 8.47 -0.98
CA ILE A 98 -4.26 7.77 -0.19
C ILE A 98 -3.63 8.75 0.79
N MET A 99 -3.22 9.93 0.32
CA MET A 99 -2.70 11.01 1.20
C MET A 99 -3.73 11.38 2.28
N MET A 100 -4.99 11.57 1.91
CA MET A 100 -6.06 11.88 2.86
C MET A 100 -6.33 10.76 3.88
N ALA A 101 -5.94 9.51 3.58
CA ALA A 101 -6.02 8.39 4.51
C ALA A 101 -4.90 8.42 5.56
N LEU A 102 -3.73 8.94 5.18
CA LEU A 102 -2.51 8.94 5.99
C LEU A 102 -2.41 10.15 6.94
N ILE A 103 -3.15 11.24 6.65
CA ILE A 103 -3.12 12.51 7.42
C ILE A 103 -4.21 12.57 8.51
N ARG A 104 -5.11 11.57 8.59
CA ARG A 104 -6.20 11.52 9.57
C ARG A 104 -5.81 10.75 10.82
#